data_AF-A0A3P1WMG4-F1
#
_entry.id   AF-A0A3P1WMG4-F1
#
_cell.length_a   1.000
_cell.length_b   1.000
_cell.length_c   1.000
_cell.angle_alpha   90.00
_cell.angle_beta   90.00
_cell.angle_gamma   90.00
#
_symmetry.space_group_name_H-M   'P 1'
#
loop_
_entity.id
_entity.type
_entity.pdbx_description
1 polymer ?
#
loop_
_entity_poly.entity_id
_entity_poly.type
_entity_poly.pdbx_seq_one_letter_code
_entity_poly.pdbx_strand_id
1 'polypeptide(L)' 'MSVLVIGGLGWQELLIILAVVLLLFGGSRLAGIGKGVGRSIREFKEEVKSDPKELPEAEAAESSDVRAEENQREQ' A
#
# COMPACT_ATOMS: atom_id res chain seq x y z
N MET A 1 23.78 -24.66 -12.56
CA MET A 1 24.34 -23.58 -11.71
C MET A 1 25.07 -22.54 -12.58
N SER A 2 24.46 -22.04 -13.67
CA SER A 2 25.18 -21.17 -14.63
C SER A 2 24.29 -20.18 -15.40
N VAL A 3 23.03 -19.97 -15.00
CA VAL A 3 22.06 -19.18 -15.79
C VAL A 3 21.72 -17.81 -15.14
N LEU A 4 22.35 -17.44 -14.02
CA LEU A 4 21.91 -16.27 -13.25
C LEU A 4 22.58 -14.93 -13.64
N VAL A 5 23.73 -14.95 -14.34
CA VAL A 5 24.60 -13.76 -14.41
C VAL A 5 24.53 -12.98 -15.74
N ILE A 6 23.82 -13.49 -16.75
CA ILE A 6 23.85 -12.89 -18.10
C ILE A 6 22.43 -12.56 -18.55
N GLY A 7 21.86 -11.43 -18.12
CA GLY A 7 20.74 -10.84 -18.85
C GLY A 7 19.65 -10.12 -18.06
N GLY A 8 19.64 -10.19 -16.74
CA GLY A 8 18.63 -9.44 -15.97
C GLY A 8 18.87 -9.59 -14.48
N LEU A 9 18.75 -8.48 -13.76
CA LEU A 9 18.64 -8.51 -12.31
C LEU A 9 17.41 -9.36 -11.98
N GLY A 10 17.64 -10.61 -11.55
CA GLY A 10 16.59 -11.52 -11.14
C GLY A 10 15.98 -11.07 -9.82
N TRP A 11 14.85 -11.69 -9.48
CA TRP A 11 14.19 -11.46 -8.19
C TRP A 11 15.14 -11.75 -7.01
N GLN A 12 16.01 -12.76 -7.14
CA GLN A 12 17.02 -13.09 -6.15
C GLN A 12 18.05 -11.97 -5.94
N GLU A 13 18.60 -11.38 -7.00
CA GLU A 13 19.57 -10.29 -6.88
C GLU A 13 18.93 -9.04 -6.28
N LEU A 14 17.70 -8.71 -6.69
CA LEU A 14 16.94 -7.60 -6.10
C LEU A 14 16.72 -7.79 -4.60
N LEU A 15 16.39 -9.01 -4.16
CA LEU A 15 16.26 -9.31 -2.73
C LEU A 15 17.59 -9.16 -1.97
N ILE A 16 18.71 -9.59 -2.56
CA ILE A 16 20.04 -9.43 -1.94
C ILE A 16 20.40 -7.95 -1.82
N ILE A 17 20.20 -7.17 -2.89
CA ILE A 17 20.45 -5.71 -2.87
C ILE A 17 19.55 -5.03 -1.83
N LEU A 18 18.26 -5.39 -1.79
CA LEU A 18 17.32 -4.86 -0.81
C LEU A 18 17.76 -5.19 0.62
N ALA A 19 18.25 -6.41 0.87
CA ALA A 19 18.76 -6.81 2.18
C ALA A 19 19.99 -5.98 2.59
N VAL A 20 20.93 -5.72 1.67
CA VAL A 20 22.09 -4.86 1.95
C VAL A 20 21.66 -3.42 2.25
N VAL A 21 20.76 -2.85 1.45
CA VAL A 21 20.21 -1.51 1.69
C VAL A 21 19.50 -1.44 3.04
N LEU A 22 18.72 -2.46 3.40
CA LEU A 22 18.06 -2.54 4.70
C LEU A 22 19.05 -2.67 5.87
N LEU A 23 20.18 -3.35 5.69
CA LEU A 23 21.23 -3.41 6.72
C LEU A 23 21.93 -2.07 6.92
N LEU A 24 22.22 -1.33 5.83
CA LEU A 24 22.91 -0.04 5.90
C LEU A 24 22.01 1.08 6.42
N PHE A 25 20.78 1.17 5.91
CA PHE A 25 19.85 2.26 6.24
C PHE A 25 18.89 1.90 7.38
N GLY A 26 18.70 0.61 7.67
CA GLY A 26 17.69 0.10 8.59
C GLY A 26 16.28 0.09 7.98
N GLY A 27 15.43 -0.82 8.47
CA GLY A 27 14.02 -0.85 8.07
C GLY A 27 13.23 0.42 8.45
N SER A 28 13.66 1.13 9.50
CA SER A 28 13.00 2.35 9.98
C SER A 28 13.11 3.52 8.99
N ARG A 29 14.30 3.74 8.39
CA ARG A 29 14.49 4.85 7.43
C ARG A 29 13.76 4.58 6.12
N LEU A 30 13.81 3.35 5.61
CA LEU A 30 13.09 2.98 4.40
C LEU A 30 11.57 3.04 4.62
N ALA A 31 11.05 2.58 5.76
CA ALA A 31 9.64 2.69 6.11
C ALA A 31 9.20 4.15 6.31
N GLY A 32 10.06 5.01 6.87
CA GLY A 32 9.79 6.44 7.01
C GLY A 32 9.58 7.13 5.66
N ILE A 33 10.49 6.88 4.71
CA ILE A 33 10.38 7.41 3.34
C ILE A 33 9.17 6.81 2.62
N GLY A 34 8.97 5.50 2.73
CA GLY A 34 7.84 4.79 2.11
C GLY A 34 6.47 5.30 2.60
N LYS A 35 6.33 5.61 3.90
CA LYS A 35 5.11 6.22 4.44
C LYS A 35 4.84 7.61 3.85
N GLY A 36 5.88 8.44 3.69
CA GLY A 36 5.75 9.77 3.08
C GLY A 36 5.36 9.68 1.61
N VAL A 37 6.12 8.90 0.83
CA VAL A 37 5.87 8.68 -0.60
C VAL A 37 4.51 8.03 -0.84
N GLY A 38 4.12 7.04 -0.03
CA GLY A 38 2.84 6.36 -0.14
C GLY A 38 1.65 7.27 0.12
N ARG A 39 1.77 8.21 1.08
CA ARG A 39 0.74 9.24 1.31
C ARG A 39 0.62 10.19 0.12
N SER A 40 1.75 10.70 -0.39
CA SER A 40 1.75 11.60 -1.54
C SER A 40 1.20 10.94 -2.81
N ILE A 41 1.53 9.67 -3.06
CA ILE A 41 0.98 8.90 -4.19
C ILE A 41 -0.53 8.69 -4.03
N ARG A 42 -1.01 8.44 -2.80
CA ARG A 42 -2.44 8.26 -2.52
C ARG A 42 -3.22 9.55 -2.77
N GLU A 43 -2.76 10.67 -2.22
CA GLU A 43 -3.37 11.99 -2.44
C GLU A 43 -3.34 12.36 -3.93
N PHE A 44 -2.21 12.15 -4.61
CA PHE A 44 -2.10 12.35 -6.05
C PHE A 44 -3.05 11.47 -6.86
N LYS A 45 -3.23 10.20 -6.46
CA LYS A 45 -4.17 9.27 -7.09
C LYS A 45 -5.61 9.72 -6.89
N GLU A 46 -5.95 10.19 -5.70
CA GLU A 46 -7.30 10.68 -5.35
C GLU A 46 -7.63 11.93 -6.16
N GLU A 47 -6.74 12.93 -6.19
CA GLU A 47 -6.90 14.15 -7.00
C GLU A 47 -7.02 13.86 -8.50
N VAL A 48 -6.14 13.01 -9.05
CA VAL A 48 -6.18 12.64 -10.48
C VAL A 48 -7.42 11.82 -10.84
N LYS A 49 -8.04 11.12 -9.87
CA LYS A 49 -9.27 10.34 -10.08
C LYS A 49 -10.54 11.16 -9.91
N SER A 50 -10.47 12.31 -9.23
CA SER A 50 -11.59 13.25 -9.05
C SER A 50 -11.94 14.06 -10.31
N ASP A 51 -11.08 14.06 -11.33
CA ASP A 51 -11.31 14.66 -12.65
C ASP A 51 -11.55 13.59 -13.75
N PRO A 52 -12.58 12.73 -13.61
CA PRO A 52 -13.64 12.77 -14.61
C PRO A 52 -14.98 12.28 -14.03
N LYS A 53 -15.84 13.20 -13.58
CA LYS A 53 -17.25 12.97 -13.23
C LYS A 53 -17.49 11.95 -12.11
N GLU A 54 -17.74 12.48 -10.91
CA GLU A 54 -18.59 11.93 -9.84
C GLU A 54 -18.81 10.40 -9.85
N LEU A 55 -17.98 9.67 -9.10
CA LEU A 55 -18.32 8.34 -8.60
C LEU A 55 -17.89 8.27 -7.12
N PRO A 56 -18.80 8.44 -6.15
CA PRO A 56 -18.52 8.21 -4.75
C PRO A 56 -18.52 6.70 -4.51
N GLU A 57 -17.36 6.06 -4.58
CA GLU A 57 -17.25 4.65 -4.21
C GLU A 57 -15.91 4.39 -3.52
N ALA A 58 -15.95 4.57 -2.20
CA ALA A 58 -15.00 4.00 -1.25
C ALA A 58 -15.63 3.90 0.16
N GLU A 59 -16.87 3.40 0.25
CA GLU A 59 -17.27 2.64 1.44
C GLU A 59 -16.68 1.23 1.30
N ALA A 60 -15.53 1.00 1.93
CA ALA A 60 -15.01 -0.35 2.17
C ALA A 60 -13.99 -0.31 3.32
N ALA A 61 -14.46 -0.06 4.55
CA ALA A 61 -13.79 -0.54 5.77
C ALA A 61 -14.52 -0.30 7.11
N GLU A 62 -15.76 0.22 7.19
CA GLU A 62 -16.42 0.41 8.51
C GLU A 62 -17.93 0.10 8.51
N SER A 63 -18.34 -1.08 8.01
CA SER A 63 -19.72 -1.58 8.16
C SER A 63 -19.81 -2.89 8.96
N SER A 64 -18.97 -3.06 9.98
CA SER A 64 -19.04 -4.22 10.89
C SER A 64 -19.34 -3.84 12.34
N ASP A 65 -19.93 -2.67 12.60
CA ASP A 65 -20.34 -2.28 13.96
C ASP A 65 -21.59 -1.36 14.01
N VAL A 66 -22.60 -1.61 13.16
CA VAL A 66 -23.96 -1.05 13.36
C VAL A 66 -25.01 -2.06 12.88
N ARG A 67 -25.05 -3.24 13.52
CA ARG A 67 -26.13 -4.23 13.27
C ARG A 67 -26.65 -4.91 14.55
N ALA A 68 -26.24 -4.46 15.73
CA ALA A 68 -26.52 -5.20 16.97
C ALA A 68 -27.56 -4.59 17.92
N GLU A 69 -28.05 -3.35 17.77
CA GLU A 69 -28.88 -2.73 18.84
C GLU A 69 -30.23 -2.09 18.46
N GLU A 70 -30.67 -2.14 17.19
CA GLU A 70 -31.96 -1.55 16.79
C GLU A 70 -32.92 -2.58 16.17
N ASN A 71 -33.33 -3.59 16.93
CA ASN A 71 -34.51 -4.39 16.57
C ASN A 71 -35.32 -4.87 17.79
N GLN A 72 -35.28 -4.08 18.87
CA GLN A 72 -36.03 -4.33 20.12
C GLN A 72 -36.87 -3.13 20.59
N ARG A 73 -37.23 -2.18 19.71
CA ARG A 73 -38.05 -1.03 20.15
C ARG A 73 -39.34 -0.76 19.38
N GLU A 74 -39.65 -1.47 18.29
CA GLU A 74 -40.88 -1.18 17.52
C GLU A 74 -41.71 -2.40 17.12
N GLN A 75 -41.65 -3.52 17.85
CA GLN A 75 -42.69 -4.57 17.79
C GLN A 75 -43.03 -5.13 19.16
#